data_AF-A0A2X0J6S4-F1
#
_entry.id   AF-A0A2X0J6S4-F1
#
_cell.length_a   1.000
_cell.length_b   1.000
_cell.length_c   1.000
_cell.angle_alpha   90.00
_cell.angle_beta   90.00
_cell.angle_gamma   90.00
#
_symmetry.space_group_name_H-M   'P 1'
#
loop_
_entity.id
_entity.type
_entity.pdbx_description
1 polymer ?
#
loop_
_entity_poly.entity_id
_entity_poly.type
_entity_poly.pdbx_seq_one_letter_code
_entity_poly.pdbx_strand_id
1 'polypeptide(L)'
;MQQLPHRVDPAAESSRAYTRHVVERIIRNGVIGRRLARRAGEAGLTVRAVVPVTAVLRDAAEADRILGFQRNAERAVEAGYLTAAAAQAWLDGLAEGPFLASVTVYVVAATRG
;
A
#
# COMPACT_ATOMS: atom_id res chain seq x y z
N MET A 1 8.94 14.91 33.33
CA MET A 1 8.30 14.66 32.02
C MET A 1 7.08 13.77 32.23
N GLN A 2 5.87 14.33 32.28
CA GLN A 2 4.65 13.52 32.24
C GLN A 2 4.38 13.14 30.78
N GLN A 3 4.23 11.85 30.49
CA GLN A 3 3.75 11.39 29.19
C GLN A 3 2.28 11.80 29.04
N LEU A 4 2.00 12.66 28.07
CA LEU A 4 0.64 12.92 27.61
C LEU A 4 0.05 11.61 27.07
N PRO A 5 -1.23 11.28 27.33
CA PRO A 5 -1.86 10.12 26.75
C PRO A 5 -1.75 10.20 25.22
N HIS A 6 -1.27 9.13 24.58
CA HIS A 6 -1.21 9.04 23.12
C HIS A 6 -2.62 9.11 22.55
N ARG A 7 -3.10 10.32 22.26
CA ARG A 7 -4.30 10.53 21.44
C ARG A 7 -3.97 9.92 20.08
N VAL A 8 -4.61 8.80 19.77
CA VAL A 8 -4.50 8.19 18.45
C VAL A 8 -5.00 9.21 17.44
N ASP A 9 -4.12 9.63 16.54
CA ASP A 9 -4.48 10.49 15.42
C ASP A 9 -5.52 9.75 14.54
N PRO A 10 -6.75 10.30 14.37
CA PRO A 10 -7.78 9.71 13.53
C PRO A 10 -7.32 9.42 12.09
N ALA A 11 -6.39 10.22 11.56
CA ALA A 11 -5.81 9.98 10.23
C ALA A 11 -4.90 8.74 10.24
N ALA A 12 -4.15 8.53 11.32
CA ALA A 12 -3.32 7.34 11.50
C ALA A 12 -4.16 6.07 11.72
N GLU A 13 -5.30 6.17 12.41
CA GLU A 13 -6.24 5.05 12.52
C GLU A 13 -6.85 4.69 11.16
N SER A 14 -7.34 5.68 10.41
CA SER A 14 -7.89 5.48 9.07
C SER A 14 -6.86 4.88 8.12
N SER A 15 -5.61 5.35 8.17
CA SER A 15 -4.50 4.80 7.37
C SER A 15 -4.23 3.32 7.70
N ARG A 16 -4.30 2.93 8.97
CA ARG A 16 -4.14 1.52 9.38
C ARG A 16 -5.32 0.65 8.95
N ALA A 17 -6.54 1.15 9.08
CA ALA A 17 -7.75 0.44 8.66
C ALA A 17 -7.78 0.24 7.14
N TYR A 18 -7.49 1.30 6.37
CA TYR A 18 -7.30 1.25 4.92
C TYR A 18 -6.21 0.23 4.54
N THR A 19 -5.03 0.31 5.14
CA THR A 19 -3.92 -0.61 4.85
C THR A 19 -4.30 -2.07 5.13
N ARG A 20 -4.99 -2.32 6.24
CA ARG A 20 -5.46 -3.66 6.60
C ARG A 20 -6.44 -4.20 5.57
N HIS A 21 -7.41 -3.39 5.15
CA HIS A 21 -8.34 -3.76 4.07
C HIS A 21 -7.59 -4.11 2.79
N VAL A 22 -6.65 -3.25 2.36
CA VAL A 22 -5.88 -3.47 1.13
C VAL A 22 -5.09 -4.77 1.19
N VAL A 23 -4.38 -5.03 2.29
CA VAL A 23 -3.54 -6.23 2.44
C VAL A 23 -4.37 -7.50 2.57
N GLU A 24 -5.49 -7.47 3.28
CA GLU A 24 -6.33 -8.66 3.53
C GLU A 24 -7.28 -8.99 2.39
N ARG A 25 -7.80 -7.97 1.68
CA ARG A 25 -8.92 -8.14 0.73
C ARG A 25 -8.60 -7.75 -0.70
N ILE A 26 -7.73 -6.78 -0.93
CA ILE A 26 -7.46 -6.27 -2.28
C ILE A 26 -6.26 -6.97 -2.92
N ILE A 27 -5.16 -7.14 -2.19
CA ILE A 27 -3.95 -7.76 -2.73
C ILE A 27 -4.01 -9.28 -2.57
N ARG A 28 -4.50 -9.97 -3.62
CA ARG A 28 -4.61 -11.44 -3.67
C ARG A 28 -3.36 -12.19 -3.18
N ASN A 29 -2.18 -11.67 -3.53
CA ASN A 29 -0.90 -12.29 -3.22
C ASN A 29 -0.02 -11.36 -2.35
N GLY A 30 -0.57 -10.76 -1.30
CA GLY A 30 0.08 -9.69 -0.51
C GLY A 30 1.48 -10.00 0.04
N VAL A 31 1.84 -11.29 0.16
CA VAL A 31 3.16 -11.73 0.65
C VAL A 31 4.05 -12.33 -0.45
N ILE A 32 3.67 -12.24 -1.73
CA ILE A 32 4.43 -12.84 -2.84
C ILE A 32 5.82 -12.23 -2.98
N GLY A 33 5.97 -10.93 -2.74
CA GLY A 33 7.22 -10.21 -2.99
C GLY A 33 8.43 -10.90 -2.34
N ARG A 34 8.34 -11.20 -1.04
CA ARG A 34 9.41 -11.90 -0.30
C ARG A 34 9.64 -13.36 -0.71
N ARG A 35 8.72 -13.95 -1.48
CA ARG A 35 8.77 -15.37 -1.90
C ARG A 35 9.06 -15.53 -3.39
N LEU A 36 9.04 -14.46 -4.19
CA LEU A 36 9.01 -14.54 -5.64
C LEU A 36 10.30 -15.16 -6.20
N ALA A 37 11.47 -14.71 -5.74
CA ALA A 37 12.75 -15.29 -6.15
C ALA A 37 12.87 -16.77 -5.76
N ARG A 38 12.44 -17.13 -4.54
CA ARG A 38 12.43 -18.53 -4.10
C ARG A 38 11.51 -19.40 -4.95
N ARG A 39 10.30 -18.94 -5.24
CA ARG A 39 9.33 -19.63 -6.09
C ARG A 39 9.82 -19.81 -7.52
N ALA A 40 10.58 -18.85 -8.06
CA ALA A 40 11.21 -19.00 -9.36
C ALA A 40 12.23 -20.16 -9.36
N GLY A 41 13.05 -20.26 -8.32
CA GLY A 41 13.97 -21.40 -8.13
C GLY A 41 13.25 -22.74 -7.96
N GLU A 42 12.20 -22.79 -7.13
CA GLU A 42 11.34 -23.97 -6.95
C GLU A 42 10.71 -24.44 -8.28
N ALA A 43 10.50 -23.53 -9.23
CA ALA A 43 9.98 -23.82 -10.56
C ALA A 43 11.07 -24.17 -11.61
N GLY A 44 12.34 -24.32 -11.20
CA GLY A 44 13.46 -24.68 -12.09
C GLY A 44 14.03 -23.51 -12.89
N LEU A 45 13.69 -22.26 -12.54
CA LEU A 45 14.29 -21.07 -13.15
C LEU A 45 15.57 -20.68 -12.41
N THR A 46 16.56 -20.19 -13.15
CA THR A 46 17.74 -19.55 -12.57
C THR A 46 17.47 -18.06 -12.36
N VAL A 47 17.35 -17.62 -11.12
CA VAL A 47 17.22 -16.19 -10.78
C VAL A 47 18.53 -15.47 -11.07
N ARG A 48 18.48 -14.47 -11.96
CA ARG A 48 19.65 -13.68 -12.37
C ARG A 48 19.77 -12.38 -11.58
N ALA A 49 18.64 -11.77 -11.23
CA ALA A 49 18.63 -10.53 -10.45
C ALA A 49 17.31 -10.36 -9.69
N VAL A 50 17.41 -9.63 -8.58
CA VAL A 50 16.28 -9.05 -7.85
C VAL A 50 16.55 -7.57 -7.69
N VAL A 51 15.75 -6.72 -8.32
CA VAL A 51 15.99 -5.27 -8.38
C VAL A 51 14.81 -4.53 -7.74
N PRO A 52 15.05 -3.67 -6.73
CA PRO A 52 14.02 -2.77 -6.22
C PRO A 52 13.85 -1.59 -7.18
N VAL A 53 12.61 -1.30 -7.56
CA VAL A 53 12.25 -0.11 -8.32
C VAL A 53 11.27 0.69 -7.47
N THR A 54 11.65 1.92 -7.11
CA THR A 54 10.83 2.80 -6.27
C THR A 54 10.33 3.97 -7.10
N ALA A 55 9.00 4.12 -7.16
CA ALA A 55 8.36 5.33 -7.65
C ALA A 55 8.09 6.26 -6.47
N VAL A 56 8.48 7.53 -6.60
CA VAL A 56 8.19 8.61 -5.65
C VAL A 56 7.16 9.52 -6.30
N LEU A 57 6.01 9.69 -5.66
CA LEU A 57 4.85 10.41 -6.16
C LEU A 57 4.63 11.62 -5.26
N ARG A 58 4.55 12.81 -5.86
CA ARG A 58 4.40 14.09 -5.15
C ARG A 58 3.10 14.84 -5.48
N ASP A 59 2.28 14.24 -6.33
CA ASP A 59 0.95 14.71 -6.68
C ASP A 59 -0.08 13.64 -6.27
N ALA A 60 -1.06 14.03 -5.46
CA ALA A 60 -2.04 13.10 -4.89
C ALA A 60 -2.96 12.50 -5.96
N ALA A 61 -3.33 13.27 -6.99
CA ALA A 61 -4.20 12.81 -8.07
C ALA A 61 -3.48 11.83 -9.01
N GLU A 62 -2.21 12.08 -9.33
CA GLU A 62 -1.36 11.12 -10.02
C GLU A 62 -1.15 9.85 -9.20
N ALA A 63 -0.90 10.01 -7.90
CA ALA A 63 -0.73 8.87 -7.03
C ALA A 63 -2.00 8.02 -6.93
N ASP A 64 -3.19 8.62 -6.91
CA ASP A 64 -4.45 7.89 -6.89
C ASP A 64 -4.71 7.10 -8.19
N ARG A 65 -4.34 7.66 -9.35
CA ARG A 65 -4.40 6.91 -10.62
C ARG A 65 -3.60 5.60 -10.56
N ILE A 66 -2.45 5.62 -9.89
CA ILE A 66 -1.57 4.45 -9.76
C ILE A 66 -2.03 3.55 -8.60
N LEU A 67 -2.20 4.11 -7.40
CA LEU A 67 -2.36 3.40 -6.13
C LEU A 67 -3.83 3.17 -5.74
N GLY A 68 -4.73 4.02 -6.19
CA GLY A 68 -6.17 3.86 -6.01
C GLY A 68 -6.69 4.08 -4.62
N PHE A 69 -6.20 5.11 -3.95
CA PHE A 69 -6.70 5.54 -2.66
C PHE A 69 -8.22 5.66 -2.64
N GLN A 70 -8.82 6.37 -3.60
CA GLN A 70 -10.27 6.59 -3.61
C GLN A 70 -11.03 5.27 -3.77
N ARG A 71 -10.78 4.54 -4.87
CA ARG A 71 -11.47 3.26 -5.14
C ARG A 71 -11.28 2.22 -4.04
N ASN A 72 -10.12 2.19 -3.38
CA ASN A 72 -9.87 1.25 -2.29
C ASN A 72 -10.45 1.73 -0.96
N ALA A 73 -10.58 3.04 -0.73
CA ALA A 73 -11.26 3.59 0.42
C ALA A 73 -12.78 3.32 0.34
N GLU A 74 -13.38 3.49 -0.84
CA GLU A 74 -14.79 3.12 -1.10
C GLU A 74 -15.04 1.63 -0.78
N ARG A 75 -14.17 0.74 -1.26
CA ARG A 75 -14.23 -0.70 -0.94
C ARG A 75 -13.98 -1.00 0.54
N ALA A 76 -13.15 -0.22 1.22
CA ALA A 76 -12.92 -0.36 2.65
C ALA A 76 -14.17 0.05 3.45
N VAL A 77 -14.93 1.04 2.97
CA VAL A 77 -16.22 1.42 3.54
C VAL A 77 -17.26 0.31 3.33
N GLU A 78 -17.39 -0.20 2.10
CA GLU A 78 -18.29 -1.32 1.79
C GLU A 78 -17.99 -2.57 2.64
N ALA A 79 -16.71 -2.83 2.90
CA ALA A 79 -16.25 -3.96 3.71
C ALA A 79 -16.28 -3.69 5.23
N GLY A 80 -16.71 -2.50 5.68
CA GLY A 80 -16.82 -2.13 7.08
C GLY A 80 -15.50 -1.84 7.80
N TYR A 81 -14.40 -1.66 7.06
CA TYR A 81 -13.10 -1.27 7.63
C TYR A 81 -13.04 0.24 7.94
N LEU A 82 -13.80 1.05 7.20
CA LEU A 82 -13.91 2.50 7.40
C LEU A 82 -15.38 2.92 7.43
N THR A 83 -15.67 4.03 8.11
CA THR A 83 -16.92 4.76 7.87
C THR A 83 -16.74 5.66 6.65
N ALA A 84 -17.83 6.01 5.96
CA ALA A 84 -17.78 6.93 4.82
C ALA A 84 -17.15 8.29 5.21
N ALA A 85 -17.49 8.81 6.39
CA ALA A 85 -16.93 10.06 6.89
C ALA A 85 -15.42 9.95 7.16
N ALA A 86 -14.95 8.84 7.75
CA ALA A 86 -13.53 8.62 7.99
C ALA A 86 -12.74 8.46 6.69
N ALA A 87 -13.32 7.75 5.71
CA ALA A 87 -12.71 7.60 4.39
C ALA A 87 -12.57 8.94 3.67
N GLN A 88 -13.62 9.78 3.68
CA GLN A 88 -13.58 11.09 3.04
C GLN A 88 -12.55 12.01 3.71
N ALA A 89 -12.59 12.11 5.04
CA ALA A 89 -11.63 12.93 5.79
C ALA A 89 -10.17 12.48 5.57
N TRP A 90 -9.95 11.17 5.43
CA TRP A 90 -8.63 10.63 5.11
C TRP A 90 -8.18 11.00 3.69
N LEU A 91 -9.07 10.89 2.69
CA LEU A 91 -8.77 11.29 1.31
C LEU A 91 -8.49 12.79 1.19
N ASP A 92 -9.29 13.62 1.85
CA ASP A 92 -9.10 15.07 1.90
C ASP A 92 -7.73 15.40 2.51
N GLY A 93 -7.37 14.74 3.61
CA GLY A 93 -6.07 14.90 4.25
C GLY A 93 -4.87 14.47 3.38
N LEU A 94 -5.04 13.57 2.40
CA LEU A 94 -3.98 13.27 1.42
C LEU A 94 -3.77 14.42 0.43
N ALA A 95 -4.80 15.21 0.14
CA ALA A 95 -4.74 16.34 -0.78
C ALA A 95 -4.34 17.66 -0.09
N GLU A 96 -4.34 17.70 1.24
CA GLU A 96 -3.96 18.86 2.02
C GLU A 96 -2.44 19.06 2.07
N GLY A 97 -1.96 20.11 1.39
CA GLY A 97 -0.54 20.51 1.42
C GLY A 97 0.38 19.61 0.57
N PRO A 98 1.70 19.65 0.82
CA PRO A 98 2.66 18.87 0.03
C PRO A 98 2.43 17.37 0.19
N PHE A 99 2.11 16.69 -0.92
CA PHE A 99 1.88 15.26 -0.94
C PHE A 99 3.19 14.46 -1.10
N LEU A 100 3.26 13.31 -0.45
CA LEU A 100 4.29 12.32 -0.68
C LEU A 100 3.73 10.91 -0.53
N ALA A 101 3.90 10.09 -1.57
CA ALA A 101 3.80 8.65 -1.50
C ALA A 101 4.99 7.99 -2.18
N SER A 102 5.33 6.79 -1.74
CA SER A 102 6.31 5.95 -2.42
C SER A 102 5.79 4.53 -2.53
N VAL A 103 6.02 3.92 -3.70
CA VAL A 103 5.77 2.50 -3.92
C VAL A 103 7.05 1.85 -4.40
N THR A 104 7.45 0.78 -3.74
CA THR A 104 8.57 -0.05 -4.17
C THR A 104 8.04 -1.37 -4.70
N VAL A 105 8.39 -1.69 -5.94
CA VAL A 105 8.16 -3.01 -6.54
C VAL A 105 9.51 -3.74 -6.67
N TYR A 106 9.52 -5.03 -6.38
CA TYR A 106 10.69 -5.88 -6.61
C TYR A 106 10.52 -6.62 -7.92
N VAL A 107 11.43 -6.38 -8.86
CA VAL A 107 11.49 -7.07 -10.16
C VAL A 107 12.45 -8.25 -10.02
N VAL A 108 11.95 -9.45 -10.30
CA VAL A 108 12.76 -10.68 -10.33
C VAL A 108 12.99 -11.09 -11.78
N ALA A 109 14.24 -11.03 -12.24
CA ALA A 109 14.64 -11.50 -13.56
C ALA A 109 15.18 -12.92 -13.44
N ALA A 110 14.64 -13.85 -14.24
CA ALA A 110 15.03 -15.25 -14.23
C ALA A 110 15.03 -15.83 -15.66
N THR A 111 15.89 -16.81 -15.90
CA THR A 111 15.99 -17.52 -17.18
C THR A 111 15.61 -18.99 -16.98
N ARG A 112 15.24 -19.69 -18.06
CA ARG A 112 15.20 -21.15 -18.04
C ARG A 112 16.60 -21.68 -17.70
N GLY A 113 16.65 -22.72 -16.87
CA GLY A 113 17.87 -23.49 -16.59
C GLY A 113 18.30 -24.30 -17.79
#